data_AF-R1GSY5-F1
#
_entry.id   AF-R1GSY5-F1
#
_cell.length_a   1.000
_cell.length_b   1.000
_cell.length_c   1.000
_cell.angle_alpha   90.00
_cell.angle_beta   90.00
_cell.angle_gamma   90.00
#
_symmetry.space_group_name_H-M   'P 1'
#
loop_
_entity.id
_entity.type
_entity.pdbx_description
1 polymer ?
#
loop_
_entity_poly.entity_id
_entity_poly.type
_entity_poly.pdbx_seq_one_letter_code
_entity_poly.pdbx_strand_id
1 'polypeptide(L)'
;MKIGNLMLIGLLGLFAQNEWQEWRSNINDRIAFDDKGVPTASLWQCGLLKQRMADLDEIRTQGSPMQRQDMVELRRYLDTQWLSQRCDSALEQG
;
A
#
# COMPACT_ATOMS: atom_id res chain seq x y z
N MET A 1 5.16 -13.61 -56.04
CA MET A 1 4.49 -14.01 -54.78
C MET A 1 3.15 -14.66 -55.11
N LYS A 2 2.73 -15.71 -54.40
CA LYS A 2 1.40 -16.31 -54.59
C LYS A 2 0.33 -15.42 -53.96
N ILE A 3 -0.84 -15.30 -54.61
CA ILE A 3 -1.99 -14.48 -54.14
C ILE A 3 -2.40 -14.86 -52.71
N GLY A 4 -2.33 -16.15 -52.36
CA GLY A 4 -2.60 -16.63 -51.00
C GLY A 4 -1.71 -15.99 -49.93
N ASN A 5 -0.45 -15.67 -50.24
CA ASN A 5 0.45 -15.02 -49.29
C ASN A 5 0.05 -13.55 -49.07
N LEU A 6 -0.46 -12.87 -50.09
CA LEU A 6 -0.95 -11.49 -49.96
C LEU A 6 -2.22 -11.42 -49.10
N MET A 7 -3.11 -12.41 -49.23
CA MET A 7 -4.29 -12.53 -48.38
C MET A 7 -3.92 -12.76 -46.91
N LEU A 8 -2.94 -13.64 -46.65
CA LEU A 8 -2.43 -13.90 -45.29
C LEU A 8 -1.83 -12.63 -44.66
N ILE A 9 -1.03 -11.88 -45.40
CA ILE A 9 -0.44 -10.63 -44.92
C ILE A 9 -1.52 -9.59 -44.61
N GLY A 10 -2.56 -9.49 -45.47
CA GLY A 10 -3.70 -8.60 -45.23
C GLY A 10 -4.47 -8.94 -43.95
N LEU A 11 -4.73 -10.23 -43.71
CA LEU A 11 -5.40 -10.69 -42.49
C LEU A 11 -4.55 -10.43 -41.24
N LEU A 12 -3.24 -10.70 -41.30
CA LEU A 12 -2.32 -10.41 -40.20
C LEU A 12 -2.27 -8.92 -39.87
N GLY A 13 -2.30 -8.05 -40.88
CA GLY A 13 -2.37 -6.61 -40.68
C GLY A 13 -3.65 -6.17 -39.96
N LEU A 14 -4.80 -6.75 -40.33
CA LEU A 14 -6.08 -6.47 -39.68
C LEU A 14 -6.11 -6.93 -38.21
N PHE A 15 -5.61 -8.13 -37.92
CA PHE A 15 -5.52 -8.61 -36.54
C PHE A 15 -4.56 -7.77 -35.70
N ALA A 16 -3.38 -7.44 -36.23
CA ALA A 16 -2.40 -6.60 -35.52
C ALA A 16 -2.95 -5.21 -35.22
N GLN A 17 -3.79 -4.64 -36.10
CA GLN A 17 -4.43 -3.36 -35.87
C GLN A 17 -5.45 -3.41 -34.73
N ASN A 18 -6.23 -4.50 -34.61
CA ASN A 18 -7.18 -4.68 -33.52
C ASN A 18 -6.48 -4.77 -32.16
N GLU A 19 -5.46 -5.62 -32.06
CA GLU A 19 -4.65 -5.78 -30.84
C GLU A 19 -3.99 -4.46 -30.42
N TRP A 20 -3.51 -3.67 -31.40
CA TRP A 20 -2.92 -2.36 -31.14
C TRP A 20 -3.94 -1.36 -30.59
N GLN A 21 -5.19 -1.40 -31.07
CA GLN A 21 -6.25 -0.54 -30.57
C GLN A 21 -6.65 -0.92 -29.14
N GLU A 22 -6.81 -2.21 -28.84
CA GLU A 22 -7.10 -2.69 -27.49
C GLU A 22 -6.00 -2.31 -26.50
N TRP A 23 -4.73 -2.49 -26.90
CA TRP A 23 -3.60 -2.08 -26.08
C TRP A 23 -3.63 -0.59 -25.80
N ARG A 24 -3.88 0.26 -26.82
CA ARG A 24 -3.96 1.71 -26.65
C ARG A 24 -5.11 2.14 -25.74
N SER A 25 -6.26 1.48 -25.81
CA SER A 25 -7.38 1.77 -24.89
C SER A 25 -7.04 1.37 -23.45
N ASN A 26 -6.33 0.26 -23.25
CA ASN A 26 -6.02 -0.28 -21.93
C ASN A 26 -4.83 0.43 -21.24
N ILE A 27 -4.08 1.30 -21.94
CA ILE A 27 -3.00 2.11 -21.34
C ILE A 27 -3.50 3.01 -20.21
N ASN A 28 -4.75 3.47 -20.28
CA ASN A 28 -5.33 4.38 -19.30
C ASN A 28 -6.09 3.64 -18.18
N ASP A 29 -6.44 2.37 -18.40
CA ASP A 29 -7.02 1.49 -17.38
C ASP A 29 -5.92 0.83 -16.54
N ARG A 30 -4.93 1.64 -16.12
CA ARG A 30 -3.94 1.17 -15.15
C ARG A 30 -4.66 0.90 -13.84
N ILE A 31 -4.81 -0.39 -13.53
CA ILE A 31 -5.13 -0.84 -12.17
C ILE A 31 -3.90 -0.47 -11.33
N ALA A 32 -4.01 0.63 -10.59
CA ALA A 32 -3.06 0.93 -9.56
C ALA A 32 -3.21 -0.14 -8.48
N PHE A 33 -2.27 -1.08 -8.43
CA PHE A 33 -2.08 -1.86 -7.23
C PHE A 33 -1.52 -0.88 -6.20
N ASP A 34 -2.39 -0.35 -5.34
CA ASP A 34 -1.97 0.28 -4.10
C ASP A 34 -1.43 -0.85 -3.23
N ASP A 35 -0.21 -1.29 -3.55
CA ASP A 35 0.49 -2.34 -2.83
C ASP A 35 0.88 -1.75 -1.48
N LYS A 36 -0.11 -1.68 -0.57
CA LYS A 36 0.06 -1.24 0.82
C LYS A 36 0.95 -2.20 1.61
N GLY A 37 1.49 -3.24 0.96
CA GLY A 37 2.26 -4.32 1.53
C GLY A 37 1.41 -5.22 2.42
N VAL A 38 1.89 -6.45 2.64
CA VAL A 38 1.29 -7.32 3.65
C VAL A 38 1.65 -6.75 5.03
N PRO A 39 0.68 -6.57 5.93
CA PRO A 39 0.98 -6.21 7.32
C PRO A 39 1.94 -7.23 7.93
N THR A 40 2.98 -6.75 8.59
CA THR A 40 3.95 -7.64 9.26
C THR A 40 3.50 -8.02 10.67
N ALA A 41 2.46 -7.36 11.19
CA ALA A 41 1.84 -7.61 12.48
C ALA A 41 0.34 -7.94 12.34
N SER A 42 -0.19 -8.70 13.29
CA SER A 42 -1.62 -9.00 13.35
C SER A 42 -2.43 -7.80 13.85
N LEU A 43 -3.73 -7.79 13.56
CA LEU A 43 -4.65 -6.74 13.99
C LEU A 43 -4.67 -6.58 15.52
N TRP A 44 -4.53 -7.69 16.26
CA TRP A 44 -4.40 -7.67 17.72
C TRP A 44 -3.10 -6.99 18.19
N GLN A 45 -1.96 -7.25 17.53
CA GLN A 45 -0.69 -6.62 17.86
C GLN A 45 -0.74 -5.10 17.64
N CYS A 46 -1.36 -4.68 16.54
CA CYS A 46 -1.57 -3.25 16.26
C CYS A 46 -2.55 -2.60 17.24
N GLY A 47 -3.60 -3.31 17.66
CA GLY A 47 -4.50 -2.85 18.72
C GLY A 47 -3.78 -2.63 20.05
N LEU A 48 -2.92 -3.57 20.45
CA LEU A 48 -2.12 -3.44 21.66
C LEU A 48 -1.13 -2.26 21.58
N LEU A 49 -0.51 -2.06 20.42
CA LEU A 49 0.39 -0.93 20.19
C LEU A 49 -0.35 0.41 20.29
N LYS A 50 -1.53 0.51 19.67
CA LYS A 50 -2.40 1.70 19.75
C LYS A 50 -2.78 2.03 21.19
N GLN A 51 -3.14 1.00 21.97
CA GLN A 51 -3.46 1.17 23.39
C GLN A 51 -2.27 1.73 24.17
N ARG A 52 -1.07 1.16 23.99
CA ARG A 52 0.15 1.66 24.67
C ARG A 52 0.46 3.12 24.32
N MET A 53 0.23 3.53 23.08
CA MET A 53 0.42 4.93 22.67
C MET A 53 -0.60 5.86 23.35
N ALA A 54 -1.85 5.42 23.49
CA ALA A 54 -2.88 6.17 24.20
C ALA A 54 -2.58 6.29 25.71
N ASP A 55 -2.19 5.19 26.35
CA ASP A 55 -1.79 5.17 27.76
C ASP A 55 -0.60 6.12 28.00
N LEU A 56 0.36 6.14 27.08
CA LEU A 56 1.52 7.03 27.13
C LEU A 56 1.13 8.51 27.04
N ASP A 57 0.18 8.85 26.15
CA ASP A 57 -0.34 10.21 26.03
C ASP A 57 -1.06 10.66 27.30
N GLU A 58 -1.87 9.77 27.88
CA GLU A 58 -2.56 10.03 29.14
C GLU A 58 -1.55 10.33 30.26
N ILE A 59 -0.55 9.47 30.44
CA ILE A 59 0.50 9.67 31.45
C ILE A 59 1.29 10.96 31.20
N ARG A 60 1.60 11.27 29.93
CA ARG A 60 2.32 12.50 29.56
C ARG A 60 1.57 13.76 29.97
N THR A 61 0.24 13.78 29.86
CA THR A 61 -0.56 14.93 30.28
C THR A 61 -0.55 15.14 31.81
N GLN A 62 -0.33 14.08 32.58
CA GLN A 62 -0.37 14.09 34.05
C GLN A 62 1.03 14.26 34.69
N GLY A 63 2.12 14.02 33.95
CA GLY A 63 3.49 14.02 34.47
C GLY A 63 4.19 15.38 34.58
N SER A 64 5.31 15.40 35.33
CA SER A 64 6.21 16.55 35.45
C SER A 64 6.93 16.87 34.13
N PRO A 65 7.47 18.09 33.93
CA PRO A 65 8.15 18.47 32.68
C PRO A 65 9.30 17.53 32.27
N MET A 66 10.06 17.03 33.25
CA MET A 66 11.16 16.08 33.01
C MET A 66 10.64 14.70 32.58
N GLN A 67 9.60 14.18 33.24
CA GLN A 67 8.92 12.95 32.80
C GLN A 67 8.33 13.09 31.40
N ARG A 68 7.77 14.25 31.05
CA ARG A 68 7.25 14.48 29.69
C ARG A 68 8.34 14.36 28.64
N GLN A 69 9.58 14.74 28.95
CA GLN A 69 10.70 14.69 28.03
C GLN A 69 11.13 13.24 27.75
N ASP A 70 11.21 12.39 28.77
CA ASP A 70 11.46 10.95 28.61
C ASP A 70 10.33 10.26 27.83
N MET A 71 9.08 10.67 28.05
CA MET A 71 7.92 10.14 27.32
C MET A 71 7.89 10.55 25.84
N VAL A 72 8.58 11.63 25.44
CA VAL A 72 8.70 12.00 24.01
C VAL A 72 9.53 10.97 23.26
N GLU A 73 10.63 10.49 23.84
CA GLU A 73 11.46 9.47 23.21
C GLU A 73 10.70 8.16 23.07
N LEU A 74 10.02 7.75 24.16
CA LEU A 74 9.21 6.54 24.16
C LEU A 74 8.06 6.62 23.14
N ARG A 75 7.42 7.79 23.00
CA ARG A 75 6.40 8.00 21.96
C ARG A 75 6.99 7.83 20.57
N ARG A 76 8.12 8.47 20.29
CA ARG A 76 8.78 8.37 18.98
C ARG A 76 9.12 6.92 18.63
N TYR A 77 9.55 6.14 19.61
CA TYR A 77 9.80 4.72 19.44
C TYR A 77 8.52 3.94 19.06
N LEU A 78 7.40 4.19 19.76
CA LEU A 78 6.13 3.54 19.45
C LEU A 78 5.58 3.95 18.07
N ASP A 79 5.71 5.21 17.68
CA ASP A 79 5.36 5.68 16.33
C ASP A 79 6.20 4.97 15.25
N THR A 80 7.50 4.76 15.52
CA THR A 80 8.38 4.01 14.62
C THR A 80 7.93 2.55 14.49
N GLN A 81 7.51 1.92 15.58
CA GLN A 81 6.95 0.56 15.58
C GLN A 81 5.64 0.49 14.79
N TRP A 82 4.78 1.51 14.91
CA TRP A 82 3.51 1.58 14.19
C TRP A 82 3.73 1.54 12.67
N LEU A 83 4.66 2.38 12.20
CA LEU A 83 5.02 2.47 10.79
C LEU A 83 5.70 1.19 10.29
N SER A 84 6.65 0.63 11.05
CA SER A 84 7.38 -0.57 10.64
C SER A 84 6.50 -1.81 10.57
N GLN A 85 5.46 -1.87 11.43
CA GLN A 85 4.48 -2.95 11.45
C GLN A 85 3.34 -2.78 10.43
N ARG A 86 3.31 -1.63 9.73
CA ARG A 86 2.22 -1.23 8.82
C ARG A 86 0.84 -1.36 9.46
N CYS A 87 0.72 -0.86 10.69
CA CYS A 87 -0.52 -1.01 11.45
C CYS A 87 -1.71 -0.26 10.84
N ASP A 88 -1.47 0.79 10.05
CA ASP A 88 -2.53 1.44 9.26
C ASP A 88 -3.14 0.46 8.26
N SER A 89 -2.31 -0.27 7.51
CA SER A 89 -2.76 -1.29 6.56
C SER A 89 -3.46 -2.46 7.26
N ALA A 90 -2.98 -2.88 8.45
CA ALA A 90 -3.61 -3.95 9.22
C ALA A 90 -5.03 -3.59 9.69
N LEU A 91 -5.23 -2.34 10.11
CA LEU A 91 -6.52 -1.86 10.62
C LEU A 91 -7.54 -1.54 9.52
N GLU A 92 -7.08 -1.25 8.30
CA GLU A 92 -7.99 -1.13 7.15
C GLU A 92 -8.50 -2.49 6.65
N GLN A 93 -7.80 -3.59 6.98
CA GLN A 93 -8.07 -4.93 6.44
C GLN A 93 -8.94 -5.83 7.33
N GLY A 94 -9.27 -5.43 8.56
CA GLY A 94 -10.14 -6.23 9.44
C GLY A 94 -11.15 -5.38 10.21
#